data_AF-A0A167K8N8-F1
#
_entry.id   AF-A0A167K8N8-F1
#
_cell.length_a   1.000
_cell.length_b   1.000
_cell.length_c   1.000
_cell.angle_alpha   90.00
_cell.angle_beta   90.00
_cell.angle_gamma   90.00
#
_symmetry.space_group_name_H-M   'P 1'
#
loop_
_entity.id
_entity.type
_entity.pdbx_description
1 polymer ?
#
loop_
_entity_poly.entity_id
_entity_poly.type
_entity_poly.pdbx_seq_one_letter_code
_entity_poly.pdbx_strand_id
1 'polypeptide(L)'
;MELYGRLSSVEVLITTCSPYLHTYFSSSQSRPQGRALVIVTLNLVMKKVEHAQTTPDWRLDRSRPSNHLREPVTPQVMLHVCTLARSAFNMLLGCPLELQEDLRKSPIAIRVRSMCDDILRWVEPYVGPKQTISHLVLVLDGDYTKVTPLLAFLDNVHGLEGCGRRGCSKTIETSQLFQCSRCKTVLYCSKIHQKEDWFDSKRPHKAWCYRTPW
;
A
#
# COMPACT_ATOMS: atom_id res chain seq x y z
N MET A 1 -11.42 -21.87 -1.80
CA MET A 1 -10.98 -21.54 -0.43
C MET A 1 -9.50 -21.13 -0.37
N GLU A 2 -8.59 -21.79 -1.11
CA GLU A 2 -7.14 -21.45 -1.12
C GLU A 2 -6.78 -20.00 -1.54
N LEU A 3 -7.52 -19.41 -2.49
CA LEU A 3 -7.28 -18.03 -2.93
C LEU A 3 -7.47 -16.98 -1.82
N TYR A 4 -8.34 -17.25 -0.84
CA TYR A 4 -8.63 -16.32 0.24
C TYR A 4 -7.45 -16.21 1.22
N GLY A 5 -6.85 -17.35 1.58
CA GLY A 5 -5.65 -17.37 2.43
C GLY A 5 -4.49 -16.59 1.81
N ARG A 6 -4.31 -16.70 0.49
CA ARG A 6 -3.23 -15.99 -0.22
C ARG A 6 -3.43 -14.48 -0.29
N LEU A 7 -4.67 -14.02 -0.48
CA LEU A 7 -4.99 -12.58 -0.48
C LEU A 7 -4.76 -11.96 0.90
N SER A 8 -5.13 -12.69 1.95
CA SER A 8 -4.85 -12.28 3.34
C SER A 8 -3.35 -12.15 3.60
N SER A 9 -2.52 -13.10 3.14
CA SER A 9 -1.06 -13.01 3.31
C SER A 9 -0.45 -11.78 2.64
N VAL A 10 -0.89 -11.42 1.42
CA VAL A 10 -0.39 -10.24 0.70
C VAL A 10 -0.82 -8.95 1.41
N GLU A 11 -2.08 -8.87 1.86
CA GLU A 11 -2.56 -7.72 2.62
C GLU A 11 -1.82 -7.57 3.94
N VAL A 12 -1.66 -8.66 4.70
CA VAL A 12 -0.90 -8.66 5.96
C VAL A 12 0.52 -8.19 5.70
N LEU A 13 1.21 -8.76 4.70
CA LEU A 13 2.58 -8.38 4.38
C LEU A 13 2.68 -6.88 4.04
N ILE A 14 1.79 -6.36 3.20
CA ILE A 14 1.81 -4.95 2.79
C ILE A 14 1.47 -4.01 3.95
N THR A 15 0.50 -4.38 4.80
CA THR A 15 0.12 -3.56 5.95
C THR A 15 1.21 -3.57 7.02
N THR A 16 1.82 -4.73 7.29
CA THR A 16 2.92 -4.84 8.26
C THR A 16 4.23 -4.23 7.75
N CYS A 17 4.50 -4.31 6.44
CA CYS A 17 5.72 -3.81 5.84
C CYS A 17 5.58 -2.40 5.24
N SER A 18 4.36 -1.85 5.22
CA SER A 18 4.03 -0.52 4.68
C SER A 18 5.05 0.57 5.02
N PRO A 19 5.47 0.69 6.29
CA PRO A 19 6.41 1.73 6.71
C PRO A 19 7.80 1.61 6.03
N TYR A 20 8.18 0.45 5.48
CA TYR A 20 9.48 0.21 4.84
C TYR A 20 9.39 -0.04 3.34
N LEU A 21 8.19 0.04 2.76
CA LEU A 21 8.03 -0.13 1.32
C LEU A 21 8.96 0.84 0.58
N HIS A 22 9.04 2.10 1.03
CA HIS A 22 9.99 3.07 0.49
C HIS A 22 11.44 2.58 0.52
N THR A 23 11.96 2.21 1.68
CA THR A 23 13.34 1.71 1.80
C THR A 23 13.57 0.46 0.92
N TYR A 24 12.60 -0.45 0.86
CA TYR A 24 12.69 -1.65 0.04
C TYR A 24 12.72 -1.33 -1.46
N PHE A 25 11.85 -0.45 -1.94
CA PHE A 25 11.82 -0.09 -3.36
C PHE A 25 12.97 0.84 -3.78
N SER A 26 13.49 1.65 -2.86
CA SER A 26 14.64 2.54 -3.09
C SER A 26 15.99 1.82 -3.11
N SER A 27 16.09 0.64 -2.50
CA SER A 27 17.31 -0.17 -2.51
C SER A 27 17.58 -0.74 -3.91
N SER A 28 18.77 -0.49 -4.44
CA SER A 28 19.20 -0.98 -5.76
C SER A 28 19.14 -2.51 -5.88
N GLN A 29 19.39 -3.24 -4.80
CA GLN A 29 19.39 -4.69 -4.76
C GLN A 29 17.97 -5.27 -4.88
N SER A 30 16.97 -4.61 -4.30
CA SER A 30 15.57 -5.07 -4.25
C SER A 30 14.68 -4.40 -5.29
N ARG A 31 15.14 -3.35 -5.96
CA ARG A 31 14.38 -2.61 -6.97
C ARG A 31 13.78 -3.51 -8.07
N PRO A 32 14.50 -4.49 -8.66
CA PRO A 32 13.92 -5.39 -9.66
C PRO A 32 12.77 -6.25 -9.12
N GLN A 33 12.93 -6.81 -7.92
CA GLN A 33 11.93 -7.63 -7.25
C GLN A 33 10.72 -6.78 -6.84
N GLY A 34 10.97 -5.58 -6.35
CA GLY A 34 9.94 -4.60 -6.04
C GLY A 34 9.11 -4.27 -7.27
N ARG A 35 9.75 -3.93 -8.40
CA ARG A 35 9.04 -3.71 -9.67
C ARG A 35 8.16 -4.90 -10.05
N ALA A 36 8.70 -6.11 -10.01
CA ALA A 36 7.96 -7.32 -10.33
C ALA A 36 6.75 -7.52 -9.41
N LEU A 37 6.92 -7.24 -8.12
CA LEU A 37 5.85 -7.34 -7.11
C LEU A 37 4.70 -6.36 -7.40
N VAL A 38 5.00 -5.11 -7.78
CA VAL A 38 3.96 -4.14 -8.16
C VAL A 38 3.21 -4.61 -9.42
N ILE A 39 3.94 -5.07 -10.44
CA ILE A 39 3.34 -5.57 -11.69
C ILE A 39 2.42 -6.77 -11.43
N VAL A 40 2.88 -7.73 -10.62
CA VAL A 40 2.06 -8.89 -10.23
C VAL A 40 0.81 -8.45 -9.49
N THR A 41 0.92 -7.49 -8.56
CA THR A 41 -0.22 -6.98 -7.80
C THR A 41 -1.24 -6.27 -8.71
N LEU A 42 -0.79 -5.43 -9.65
CA LEU A 42 -1.66 -4.81 -10.65
C LEU A 42 -2.33 -5.85 -11.56
N ASN A 43 -1.63 -6.91 -11.95
CA ASN A 43 -2.20 -8.02 -12.71
C ASN A 43 -3.27 -8.78 -11.91
N LEU A 44 -3.06 -8.99 -10.61
CA LEU A 44 -4.06 -9.57 -9.73
C LEU A 44 -5.32 -8.69 -9.62
N VAL A 45 -5.17 -7.37 -9.54
CA VAL A 45 -6.31 -6.42 -9.60
C VAL A 45 -7.10 -6.65 -10.89
N MET A 46 -6.42 -6.60 -12.04
CA MET A 46 -7.03 -6.79 -13.37
C MET A 46 -7.81 -8.11 -13.46
N LYS A 47 -7.16 -9.23 -13.17
CA LYS A 47 -7.79 -10.56 -13.19
C LYS A 47 -8.98 -10.66 -12.24
N LYS A 48 -8.90 -10.02 -11.07
CA LYS A 48 -10.00 -10.07 -10.10
C LYS A 48 -11.20 -9.25 -10.57
N VAL A 49 -10.97 -8.16 -11.28
CA VAL A 49 -12.03 -7.34 -11.90
C VAL A 49 -12.66 -8.07 -13.08
N GLU A 50 -11.88 -8.68 -13.96
CA GLU A 50 -12.40 -9.54 -15.04
C GLU A 50 -13.28 -10.66 -14.48
N HIS A 51 -12.84 -11.30 -13.40
CA HIS A 51 -13.67 -12.27 -12.70
C HIS A 51 -14.94 -11.64 -12.12
N ALA A 52 -14.85 -10.48 -11.47
CA ALA A 52 -16.01 -9.77 -10.93
C ALA A 52 -17.06 -9.49 -12.01
N GLN A 53 -16.65 -9.09 -13.21
CA GLN A 53 -17.52 -8.82 -14.35
C GLN A 53 -18.35 -10.03 -14.80
N THR A 54 -17.90 -11.25 -14.49
CA THR A 54 -18.62 -12.50 -14.76
C THR A 54 -19.55 -12.94 -13.64
N THR A 55 -19.50 -12.29 -12.47
CA THR A 55 -20.37 -12.61 -11.34
C THR A 55 -21.76 -11.97 -11.48
N PRO A 56 -22.83 -12.60 -10.95
CA PRO A 56 -24.18 -12.01 -10.96
C PRO A 56 -24.23 -10.63 -10.31
N ASP A 57 -23.49 -10.44 -9.21
CA ASP A 57 -23.46 -9.21 -8.40
C ASP A 57 -22.98 -7.99 -9.19
N TRP A 58 -22.13 -8.17 -10.20
CA TRP A 58 -21.67 -7.08 -11.06
C TRP A 58 -22.80 -6.47 -11.90
N ARG A 59 -23.78 -7.30 -12.29
CA ARG A 59 -24.92 -6.86 -13.10
C ARG A 59 -26.06 -6.29 -12.27
N LEU A 60 -26.14 -6.67 -11.00
CA LEU A 60 -27.31 -6.44 -10.14
C LEU A 60 -27.45 -5.00 -9.62
N ASP A 61 -26.43 -4.13 -9.76
CA ASP A 61 -26.40 -2.86 -9.00
C ASP A 61 -26.42 -1.56 -9.85
N ARG A 62 -26.36 -1.63 -11.19
CA ARG A 62 -26.36 -0.39 -12.02
C ARG A 62 -27.72 0.29 -12.15
N SER A 63 -28.80 -0.38 -11.79
CA SER A 63 -30.18 0.10 -12.02
C SER A 63 -30.99 0.33 -10.75
N ARG A 64 -30.48 0.00 -9.56
CA ARG A 64 -31.20 0.21 -8.30
C ARG A 64 -30.97 1.62 -7.78
N PRO A 65 -32.00 2.49 -7.72
CA PRO A 65 -31.88 3.81 -7.12
C PRO A 65 -31.63 3.65 -5.61
N SER A 66 -30.54 4.24 -5.12
CA SER A 66 -29.98 4.14 -3.76
C SER A 66 -30.85 4.74 -2.64
N ASN A 67 -32.14 4.99 -2.88
CA ASN A 67 -32.88 5.95 -2.05
C ASN A 67 -33.49 5.36 -0.77
N HIS A 68 -33.55 4.04 -0.56
CA HIS A 68 -34.34 3.47 0.55
C HIS A 68 -33.77 2.25 1.30
N LEU A 69 -32.48 1.92 1.20
CA LEU A 69 -31.94 0.74 1.89
C LEU A 69 -30.87 1.09 2.94
N ARG A 70 -30.93 0.33 4.05
CA ARG A 70 -29.78 0.06 4.95
C ARG A 70 -28.51 -0.07 4.12
N GLU A 71 -27.39 0.41 4.67
CA GLU A 71 -26.06 0.31 4.06
C GLU A 71 -25.91 -1.02 3.28
N PRO A 72 -25.74 -0.97 1.95
CA PRO A 72 -25.70 -2.18 1.15
C PRO A 72 -24.51 -3.03 1.58
N VAL A 73 -24.75 -4.33 1.77
CA VAL A 73 -23.68 -5.26 2.12
C VAL A 73 -22.74 -5.37 0.93
N THR A 74 -21.51 -4.90 1.12
CA THR A 74 -20.48 -4.94 0.07
C THR A 74 -20.26 -6.37 -0.43
N PRO A 75 -20.44 -6.64 -1.74
CA PRO A 75 -20.19 -7.98 -2.29
C PRO A 75 -18.78 -8.47 -1.98
N GLN A 76 -18.62 -9.75 -1.67
CA GLN A 76 -17.32 -10.31 -1.31
C GLN A 76 -16.27 -10.14 -2.43
N VAL A 77 -16.70 -10.25 -3.69
CA VAL A 77 -15.82 -10.02 -4.84
C VAL A 77 -15.32 -8.57 -4.91
N MET A 78 -16.14 -7.59 -4.52
CA MET A 78 -15.76 -6.18 -4.44
C MET A 78 -14.72 -5.96 -3.34
N LEU A 79 -14.93 -6.55 -2.15
CA LEU A 79 -13.95 -6.48 -1.06
C LEU A 79 -12.58 -6.98 -1.51
N HIS A 80 -12.52 -8.08 -2.27
CA HIS A 80 -11.25 -8.58 -2.81
C HIS A 80 -10.60 -7.61 -3.81
N VAL A 81 -11.38 -7.02 -4.72
CA VAL A 81 -10.88 -6.00 -5.67
C VAL A 81 -10.32 -4.81 -4.90
N CYS A 82 -11.04 -4.32 -3.89
CA CYS A 82 -10.61 -3.19 -3.07
C CYS A 82 -9.36 -3.51 -2.25
N THR A 83 -9.24 -4.71 -1.68
CA THR A 83 -8.02 -5.13 -0.97
C THR A 83 -6.82 -5.15 -1.91
N LEU A 84 -6.94 -5.76 -3.09
CA LEU A 84 -5.86 -5.78 -4.08
C LEU A 84 -5.52 -4.36 -4.59
N ALA A 85 -6.52 -3.51 -4.81
CA ALA A 85 -6.33 -2.14 -5.24
C ALA A 85 -5.60 -1.31 -4.19
N ARG A 86 -5.98 -1.43 -2.91
CA ARG A 86 -5.30 -0.82 -1.77
C ARG A 86 -3.86 -1.30 -1.64
N SER A 87 -3.62 -2.59 -1.84
CA SER A 87 -2.30 -3.19 -1.88
C SER A 87 -1.43 -2.58 -2.99
N ALA A 88 -1.94 -2.52 -4.23
CA ALA A 88 -1.24 -1.92 -5.36
C ALA A 88 -0.95 -0.43 -5.11
N PHE A 89 -1.95 0.30 -4.61
CA PHE A 89 -1.83 1.70 -4.23
C PHE A 89 -0.71 1.94 -3.20
N ASN A 90 -0.68 1.19 -2.10
CA ASN A 90 0.35 1.31 -1.07
C ASN A 90 1.75 0.98 -1.62
N MET A 91 1.86 -0.03 -2.48
CA MET A 91 3.14 -0.37 -3.12
C MET A 91 3.64 0.73 -4.06
N LEU A 92 2.74 1.30 -4.86
CA LEU A 92 3.08 2.40 -5.77
C LEU A 92 3.53 3.63 -4.98
N LEU A 93 2.83 3.98 -3.90
CA LEU A 93 3.27 5.07 -3.00
C LEU A 93 4.65 4.81 -2.37
N GLY A 94 4.96 3.54 -2.09
CA GLY A 94 6.27 3.16 -1.60
C GLY A 94 7.38 3.21 -2.66
N CYS A 95 7.08 3.27 -3.96
CA CYS A 95 8.15 3.28 -4.97
C CYS A 95 8.87 4.65 -5.02
N PRO A 96 10.17 4.72 -5.36
CA PRO A 96 10.80 5.96 -5.81
C PRO A 96 10.08 6.57 -7.00
N LEU A 97 10.10 7.90 -7.14
CA LEU A 97 9.42 8.62 -8.22
C LEU A 97 9.78 8.08 -9.61
N GLU A 98 11.04 7.78 -9.87
CA GLU A 98 11.49 7.27 -11.18
C GLU A 98 10.89 5.89 -11.49
N LEU A 99 10.78 5.04 -10.47
CA LEU A 99 10.14 3.73 -10.62
C LEU A 99 8.63 3.87 -10.79
N GLN A 100 7.99 4.81 -10.09
CA GLN A 100 6.56 5.08 -10.25
C GLN A 100 6.25 5.55 -11.68
N GLU A 101 7.01 6.49 -12.22
CA GLU A 101 6.81 7.01 -13.59
C GLU A 101 6.94 5.91 -14.65
N ASP A 102 7.93 5.05 -14.51
CA ASP A 102 8.14 3.90 -15.39
C ASP A 102 6.99 2.88 -15.25
N LEU A 103 6.59 2.53 -14.02
CA LEU A 103 5.45 1.64 -13.77
C LEU A 103 4.13 2.21 -14.32
N ARG A 104 3.90 3.51 -14.24
CA ARG A 104 2.69 4.17 -14.78
C ARG A 104 2.57 4.10 -16.30
N LYS A 105 3.71 4.08 -17.00
CA LYS A 105 3.79 3.93 -18.45
C LYS A 105 3.70 2.47 -18.89
N SER A 106 3.75 1.52 -17.95
CA SER A 106 3.66 0.11 -18.28
C SER A 106 2.28 -0.26 -18.88
N PRO A 107 2.21 -1.23 -19.81
CA PRO A 107 0.95 -1.68 -20.38
C PRO A 107 -0.07 -2.15 -19.34
N ILE A 108 0.40 -2.73 -18.23
CA ILE A 108 -0.49 -3.21 -17.16
C ILE A 108 -1.14 -2.05 -16.40
N ALA A 109 -0.40 -0.97 -16.11
CA ALA A 109 -0.94 0.20 -15.45
C ALA A 109 -2.01 0.90 -16.31
N ILE A 110 -1.77 1.01 -17.62
CA ILE A 110 -2.72 1.57 -18.58
C ILE A 110 -4.02 0.76 -18.60
N ARG A 111 -3.91 -0.58 -18.64
CA ARG A 111 -5.09 -1.47 -18.59
C ARG A 111 -5.86 -1.34 -17.29
N VAL A 112 -5.17 -1.37 -16.14
CA VAL A 112 -5.82 -1.19 -14.83
C VAL A 112 -6.53 0.15 -14.75
N ARG A 113 -5.92 1.24 -15.22
CA ARG A 113 -6.56 2.57 -15.28
C ARG A 113 -7.87 2.53 -16.07
N SER A 114 -7.85 1.93 -17.27
CA SER A 114 -9.06 1.79 -18.09
C SER A 114 -10.17 0.98 -17.41
N MET A 115 -9.83 0.00 -16.58
CA MET A 115 -10.82 -0.79 -15.84
C MET A 115 -11.37 -0.06 -14.61
N CYS A 116 -10.57 0.81 -13.99
CA CYS A 116 -10.99 1.55 -12.81
C CYS A 116 -12.22 2.42 -13.07
N ASP A 117 -12.42 2.96 -14.28
CA ASP A 117 -13.63 3.72 -14.61
C ASP A 117 -14.90 2.87 -14.50
N ASP A 118 -14.84 1.62 -14.98
CA ASP A 118 -15.96 0.69 -14.87
C ASP A 118 -16.19 0.22 -13.44
N ILE A 119 -15.11 0.03 -12.68
CA ILE A 119 -15.17 -0.32 -11.26
C ILE A 119 -15.77 0.84 -10.47
N LEU A 120 -15.35 2.09 -10.70
CA LEU A 120 -15.83 3.27 -9.99
C LEU A 120 -17.36 3.40 -10.11
N ARG A 121 -17.91 3.20 -11.30
CA ARG A 121 -19.36 3.15 -11.51
C ARG A 121 -20.04 2.03 -10.73
N TRP A 122 -19.37 0.88 -10.58
CA TRP A 122 -19.90 -0.27 -9.84
C TRP A 122 -19.80 -0.09 -8.32
N VAL A 123 -18.75 0.56 -7.82
CA VAL A 123 -18.55 0.79 -6.39
C VAL A 123 -19.16 2.10 -5.89
N GLU A 124 -19.81 2.88 -6.77
CA GLU A 124 -20.41 4.19 -6.45
C GLU A 124 -21.29 4.18 -5.19
N PRO A 125 -22.13 3.15 -4.92
CA PRO A 125 -22.94 3.08 -3.71
C PRO A 125 -22.14 2.84 -2.41
N TYR A 126 -20.87 2.47 -2.50
CA TYR A 126 -20.04 2.01 -1.38
C TYR A 126 -18.87 2.97 -1.14
N VAL A 127 -19.00 3.87 -0.17
CA VAL A 127 -18.04 4.97 0.08
C VAL A 127 -16.59 4.47 0.24
N GLY A 128 -16.35 3.46 1.08
CA GLY A 128 -15.01 2.91 1.34
C GLY A 128 -14.36 2.28 0.09
N PRO A 129 -15.03 1.33 -0.58
CA PRO A 129 -14.62 0.79 -1.87
C PRO A 129 -14.33 1.87 -2.92
N LYS A 130 -15.25 2.82 -3.11
CA LYS A 130 -15.09 3.95 -4.05
C LYS A 130 -13.82 4.73 -3.77
N GLN A 131 -13.62 5.15 -2.53
CA GLN A 131 -12.45 5.90 -2.12
C GLN A 131 -11.14 5.15 -2.42
N THR A 132 -11.10 3.85 -2.14
CA THR A 132 -9.92 3.00 -2.40
C THR A 132 -9.57 2.96 -3.89
N ILE A 133 -10.56 2.77 -4.76
CA ILE A 133 -10.35 2.73 -6.21
C ILE A 133 -9.95 4.10 -6.74
N SER A 134 -10.57 5.18 -6.25
CA SER A 134 -10.19 6.55 -6.62
C SER A 134 -8.73 6.85 -6.28
N HIS A 135 -8.23 6.42 -5.11
CA HIS A 135 -6.82 6.62 -4.75
C HIS A 135 -5.86 5.88 -5.69
N LEU A 136 -6.20 4.65 -6.08
CA LEU A 136 -5.40 3.91 -7.05
C LEU A 136 -5.35 4.66 -8.40
N VAL A 137 -6.48 5.19 -8.87
CA VAL A 137 -6.55 5.97 -10.11
C VAL A 137 -5.65 7.21 -10.02
N LEU A 138 -5.78 8.00 -8.96
CA LEU A 138 -4.97 9.21 -8.77
C LEU A 138 -3.46 8.91 -8.81
N VAL A 139 -3.03 7.84 -8.15
CA VAL A 139 -1.62 7.40 -8.18
C VAL A 139 -1.20 6.95 -9.57
N LEU A 140 -2.04 6.19 -10.28
CA LEU A 140 -1.75 5.77 -11.66
C LEU A 140 -1.70 6.98 -12.62
N ASP A 141 -2.46 8.03 -12.35
CA ASP A 141 -2.47 9.29 -13.12
C ASP A 141 -1.32 10.23 -12.75
N GLY A 142 -0.61 9.94 -11.65
CA GLY A 142 0.52 10.74 -11.18
C GLY A 142 0.12 11.92 -10.32
N ASP A 143 -1.12 11.97 -9.86
CA ASP A 143 -1.67 13.06 -9.06
C ASP A 143 -1.50 12.77 -7.57
N TYR A 144 -0.24 12.62 -7.14
CA TYR A 144 0.10 12.21 -5.77
C TYR A 144 -0.27 13.26 -4.73
N THR A 145 -0.36 14.53 -5.11
CA THR A 145 -0.68 15.65 -4.21
C THR A 145 -2.07 15.50 -3.59
N LYS A 146 -3.00 14.89 -4.32
CA LYS A 146 -4.36 14.57 -3.85
C LYS A 146 -4.43 13.38 -2.91
N VAL A 147 -3.34 12.61 -2.82
CA VAL A 147 -3.26 11.37 -2.01
C VAL A 147 -2.32 11.53 -0.81
N THR A 148 -1.63 12.68 -0.71
CA THR A 148 -0.74 13.08 0.40
C THR A 148 -1.35 12.90 1.80
N PRO A 149 -2.65 13.16 2.06
CA PRO A 149 -3.22 12.93 3.39
C PRO A 149 -3.14 11.46 3.84
N LEU A 150 -3.04 10.50 2.93
CA LEU A 150 -2.90 9.08 3.24
C LEU A 150 -1.45 8.66 3.45
N LEU A 151 -0.48 9.37 2.85
CA LEU A 151 0.93 9.18 3.18
C LEU A 151 1.19 9.48 4.65
N ALA A 152 0.42 10.39 5.27
CA ALA A 152 0.50 10.64 6.71
C ALA A 152 0.12 9.42 7.58
N PHE A 153 -0.65 8.45 7.04
CA PHE A 153 -0.94 7.17 7.72
C PHE A 153 0.17 6.15 7.59
N LEU A 154 0.98 6.26 6.54
CA LEU A 154 2.25 5.53 6.44
C LEU A 154 3.25 6.29 7.30
N ASP A 155 3.14 6.14 8.64
CA ASP A 155 4.04 6.73 9.64
C ASP A 155 5.40 6.96 9.02
N ASN A 156 5.81 8.23 8.89
CA ASN A 156 7.06 8.65 8.26
C ASN A 156 8.23 7.86 8.87
N VAL A 157 8.53 6.71 8.30
CA VAL A 157 9.76 6.01 8.59
C VAL A 157 10.77 6.82 7.85
N HIS A 158 11.46 7.67 8.59
CA HIS A 158 12.53 8.49 8.04
C HIS A 158 13.72 7.64 7.57
N GLY A 159 13.57 6.33 7.32
CA GLY A 159 14.58 5.42 6.80
C GLY A 159 15.97 5.68 7.37
N LEU A 160 16.90 6.07 6.49
CA LEU A 160 18.26 6.51 6.81
C LEU A 160 18.44 8.03 6.78
N GLU A 161 17.34 8.78 6.81
CA GLU A 161 17.29 10.25 6.77
C GLU A 161 16.98 10.85 8.15
N GLY A 162 16.39 10.08 9.07
CA GLY A 162 16.01 10.56 10.40
C GLY A 162 15.82 9.49 11.46
N CYS A 163 15.60 9.94 12.70
CA CYS A 163 15.41 9.05 13.83
C CYS A 163 14.14 8.20 13.63
N GLY A 164 14.27 6.87 13.73
CA GLY A 164 13.17 5.94 13.51
C GLY A 164 12.09 5.94 14.60
N ARG A 165 12.32 6.63 15.72
CA ARG A 165 11.36 6.74 16.84
C ARG A 165 10.26 7.73 16.47
N ARG A 166 9.01 7.27 16.55
CA ARG A 166 7.82 8.03 16.17
C ARG A 166 7.74 9.38 16.90
N GLY A 167 7.47 10.44 16.13
CA GLY A 167 7.37 11.80 16.65
C GLY A 167 8.72 12.44 17.01
N CYS A 168 9.85 11.81 16.68
CA CYS A 168 11.15 12.47 16.72
C CYS A 168 11.42 13.15 15.37
N SER A 169 11.64 14.47 15.39
CA SER A 169 11.93 15.27 14.19
C SER A 169 13.43 15.37 13.86
N LYS A 170 14.31 14.64 14.58
CA LYS A 170 15.75 14.67 14.34
C LYS A 170 16.10 13.93 13.06
N THR A 171 16.81 14.61 12.18
CA THR A 171 17.31 14.14 10.88
C THR A 171 18.84 14.01 10.90
N ILE A 172 19.43 13.43 9.86
CA ILE A 172 20.89 13.39 9.67
C ILE A 172 21.53 14.78 9.59
N GLU A 173 20.76 15.80 9.19
CA GLU A 173 21.21 17.19 9.08
C GLU A 173 21.18 17.91 10.43
N THR A 174 20.24 17.54 11.30
CA THR A 174 19.97 18.25 12.57
C THR A 174 20.57 17.56 13.80
N SER A 175 21.06 16.33 13.67
CA SER A 175 21.63 15.57 14.79
C SER A 175 22.53 14.45 14.31
N GLN A 176 23.52 14.08 15.13
CA GLN A 176 24.27 12.84 14.91
C GLN A 176 23.35 11.64 15.19
N LEU A 177 23.09 10.86 14.15
CA LEU A 177 22.30 9.63 14.25
C LEU A 177 23.22 8.41 14.14
N PHE A 178 22.90 7.34 14.85
CA PHE A 178 23.59 6.06 14.71
C PHE A 178 22.64 4.99 14.18
N GLN A 179 23.17 4.09 13.35
CA GLN A 179 22.41 2.98 12.81
C GLN A 179 22.20 1.88 13.85
N CYS A 180 21.04 1.21 13.78
CA CYS A 180 20.84 -0.04 14.49
C CYS A 180 21.93 -1.03 14.07
N SER A 181 22.74 -1.50 15.02
CA SER A 181 23.87 -2.39 14.75
C SER A 181 23.46 -3.75 14.15
N ARG A 182 22.19 -4.15 14.33
CA ARG A 182 21.65 -5.41 13.80
C ARG A 182 21.20 -5.26 12.35
N CYS A 183 20.09 -4.55 12.11
CA CYS A 183 19.51 -4.45 10.77
C CYS A 183 20.23 -3.44 9.86
N LYS A 184 20.86 -2.40 10.43
CA LYS A 184 21.42 -1.25 9.70
C LYS A 184 20.42 -0.47 8.83
N THR A 185 19.12 -0.72 8.98
CA THR A 185 18.06 -0.10 8.17
C THR A 185 17.35 1.05 8.89
N VAL A 186 17.72 1.36 10.13
CA VAL A 186 17.07 2.38 10.96
C VAL A 186 18.12 3.18 11.71
N LEU A 187 17.91 4.49 11.79
CA LEU A 187 18.73 5.42 12.54
C LEU A 187 18.08 5.83 13.86
N TYR A 188 18.89 6.15 14.88
CA TYR A 188 18.43 6.71 16.14
C TYR A 188 19.35 7.84 16.60
N CYS A 189 18.76 8.89 17.16
CA CYS A 189 19.53 9.96 17.78
C CYS A 189 19.99 9.61 19.21
N SER A 190 19.45 8.55 19.81
CA SER A 190 19.79 8.11 21.17
C SER A 190 19.45 6.63 21.39
N LYS A 191 20.12 6.00 22.36
CA LYS A 191 19.79 4.63 22.79
C LYS A 191 18.41 4.53 23.43
N ILE A 192 17.91 5.63 24.01
CA ILE A 192 16.56 5.73 24.57
C ILE A 192 15.52 5.58 23.44
N HIS A 193 15.66 6.35 22.36
CA HIS A 193 14.75 6.26 21.21
C HIS A 193 14.79 4.89 20.53
N GLN A 194 15.98 4.27 20.47
CA GLN A 194 16.10 2.89 20.00
C GLN A 194 15.29 1.93 20.87
N LYS A 195 15.35 2.06 22.21
CA LYS A 195 14.60 1.22 23.14
C LYS A 195 13.09 1.47 23.07
N GLU A 196 12.66 2.73 22.99
CA GLU A 196 11.25 3.07 22.82
C GLU A 196 10.66 2.49 21.54
N ASP A 197 11.35 2.69 20.41
CA ASP A 197 10.92 2.13 19.11
C ASP A 197 11.00 0.59 19.10
N TRP A 198 11.90 -0.02 19.88
CA TRP A 198 11.98 -1.49 20.04
C TRP A 198 10.73 -2.11 20.65
N PHE A 199 10.09 -1.40 21.58
CA PHE A 199 8.89 -1.84 22.31
C PHE A 199 7.64 -1.02 21.93
N ASP A 200 7.66 -0.29 20.81
CA ASP A 200 6.52 0.50 20.37
C ASP A 200 5.28 -0.39 20.20
N SER A 201 4.16 0.01 20.80
CA SER A 201 2.94 -0.79 20.83
C SER A 201 2.25 -0.94 19.47
N LYS A 202 2.54 -0.02 18.53
CA LYS A 202 1.94 0.00 17.20
C LYS A 202 2.86 -0.63 16.15
N ARG A 203 4.17 -0.39 16.27
CA ARG A 203 5.18 -0.79 15.29
C ARG A 203 6.53 -1.07 15.97
N PRO A 204 6.64 -2.14 16.76
CA PRO A 204 7.88 -2.44 17.47
C PRO A 204 9.00 -2.81 16.48
N HIS A 205 10.16 -2.14 16.56
CA HIS A 205 11.34 -2.49 15.74
C HIS A 205 11.70 -3.98 15.89
N LYS A 206 11.51 -4.56 17.07
CA LYS A 206 11.79 -5.97 17.32
C LYS A 206 11.15 -6.91 16.30
N ALA A 207 9.95 -6.63 15.83
CA ALA A 207 9.19 -7.53 14.93
C ALA A 207 9.81 -7.69 13.53
N TRP A 208 10.71 -6.80 13.12
CA TRP A 208 11.23 -6.73 11.75
C TRP A 208 12.72 -6.36 11.70
N CYS A 209 13.43 -6.47 12.82
CA CYS A 209 14.88 -6.36 12.83
C CYS A 209 15.48 -7.64 12.20
N TYR A 210 15.56 -7.72 10.87
CA TYR A 210 15.89 -8.90 10.05
C TYR A 210 17.22 -9.64 10.32
N ARG A 211 17.93 -9.33 11.41
CA ARG A 211 19.07 -10.09 11.93
C ARG A 211 18.81 -10.74 13.30
N THR A 212 17.57 -10.86 13.74
CA THR A 212 17.25 -11.77 14.86
C THR A 212 17.15 -13.20 14.32
N PRO A 213 18.08 -14.12 14.67
CA PRO A 213 17.79 -15.54 14.56
C PRO A 213 16.54 -15.81 15.42
N TRP A 214 15.56 -16.48 14.82
CA TRP A 214 14.32 -16.87 15.49
C TRP A 214 14.60 -17.91 16.58
#